data_AF-A0A3G1KKW6-F1
#
_entry.id   AF-A0A3G1KKW6-F1
#
_cell.length_a   1.000
_cell.length_b   1.000
_cell.length_c   1.000
_cell.angle_alpha   90.00
_cell.angle_beta   90.00
_cell.angle_gamma   90.00
#
_symmetry.space_group_name_H-M   'P 1'
#
loop_
_entity.id
_entity.type
_entity.pdbx_description
1 polymer ?
#
loop_
_entity_poly.entity_id
_entity_poly.type
_entity_poly.pdbx_seq_one_letter_code
_entity_poly.pdbx_strand_id
1 'polypeptide(L)'
;MYSKYLFVALLLSVAYTADAAYAPFIEKCKWDDSKCIKATAQNAIPILAAGIPELGVETLDPFSMKTLDASSPTLKLLLWNITGTGLKDCIAKKVQRDIGKSKITVKLQCSVDFVGKYEMKGRMLMLPIEGKGDAHVVLRKVVITTDVDIGDNLGRDGEKHWSIKNWKHTYDVKEKSTIELENLFNGNQVLGNAARAMIESSSNEIVKEIGPPIVKAIISRIVDNIQAFFENVPSSEFTD
;
A
#
# COMPACT_ATOMS: atom_id res chain seq x y z
N MET A 1 -32.71 7.18 61.64
CA MET A 1 -31.90 7.96 60.66
C MET A 1 -30.76 7.12 60.08
N TYR A 2 -31.04 5.90 59.57
CA TYR A 2 -30.02 4.95 59.07
C TYR A 2 -30.41 4.26 57.75
N SER A 3 -31.40 4.81 57.02
CA SER A 3 -31.94 4.21 55.79
C SER A 3 -31.77 5.11 54.58
N LYS A 4 -30.61 5.77 54.44
CA LYS A 4 -30.24 6.53 53.24
C LYS A 4 -28.83 6.25 52.71
N TYR A 5 -28.03 5.46 53.43
CA TYR A 5 -26.63 5.22 53.07
C TYR A 5 -26.36 3.85 52.44
N LEU A 6 -27.33 2.93 52.42
CA LEU A 6 -27.12 1.60 51.86
C LEU A 6 -27.24 1.54 50.33
N PHE A 7 -27.87 2.53 49.69
CA PHE A 7 -28.05 2.58 48.24
C PHE A 7 -26.90 3.26 47.49
N VAL A 8 -25.98 3.92 48.20
CA VAL A 8 -24.85 4.64 47.58
C VAL A 8 -23.63 3.72 47.42
N ALA A 9 -23.62 2.56 48.08
CA ALA A 9 -22.49 1.61 48.00
C ALA A 9 -22.55 0.66 46.78
N LEU A 10 -23.64 0.66 46.00
CA LEU A 10 -23.77 -0.21 44.81
C LEU A 10 -23.43 0.50 43.48
N LEU A 11 -22.99 1.76 43.53
CA LEU A 11 -22.47 2.53 42.40
C LEU A 11 -20.94 2.70 42.48
N LEU A 12 -20.25 1.79 43.16
CA LEU A 12 -18.85 1.50 42.84
C LEU A 12 -18.85 0.69 41.55
N SER A 13 -19.14 1.41 40.47
CA SER A 13 -18.79 1.04 39.11
C SER A 13 -17.37 0.51 39.14
N VAL A 14 -17.23 -0.80 39.01
CA VAL A 14 -16.01 -1.36 38.47
C VAL A 14 -15.99 -0.84 37.03
N ALA A 15 -15.41 0.35 36.85
CA ALA A 15 -14.82 0.72 35.59
C ALA A 15 -13.66 -0.26 35.43
N TYR A 16 -13.98 -1.48 34.97
CA TYR A 16 -13.08 -2.17 34.09
C TYR A 16 -12.90 -1.19 32.94
N THR A 17 -11.84 -0.39 33.00
CA THR A 17 -11.21 0.09 31.79
C THR A 17 -10.79 -1.19 31.08
N ALA A 18 -11.70 -1.76 30.31
CA ALA A 18 -11.33 -2.67 29.27
C ALA A 18 -10.37 -1.86 28.42
N ASP A 19 -9.08 -2.17 28.57
CA ASP A 19 -8.05 -1.67 27.68
C ASP A 19 -8.50 -2.14 26.31
N ALA A 20 -9.17 -1.25 25.57
CA ALA A 20 -9.70 -1.59 24.28
C ALA A 20 -8.48 -1.71 23.38
N ALA A 21 -8.05 -2.95 23.13
CA ALA A 21 -6.91 -3.23 22.27
C ALA A 21 -7.09 -2.42 20.97
N TYR A 22 -6.18 -1.49 20.72
CA TYR A 22 -6.28 -0.54 19.62
C TYR A 22 -6.29 -1.26 18.26
N ALA A 23 -5.61 -2.41 18.20
CA ALA A 23 -5.53 -3.25 17.02
C ALA A 23 -5.58 -4.74 17.41
N PRO A 24 -6.76 -5.30 17.73
CA PRO A 24 -6.88 -6.68 18.24
C PRO A 24 -6.51 -7.75 17.22
N PHE A 25 -6.33 -7.36 15.94
CA PHE A 25 -5.87 -8.22 14.86
C PHE A 25 -4.34 -8.31 14.75
N ILE A 26 -3.62 -7.52 15.55
CA ILE A 26 -2.17 -7.61 15.67
C ILE A 26 -1.85 -8.57 16.81
N GLU A 27 -1.22 -9.68 16.46
CA GLU A 27 -0.57 -10.55 17.44
C GLU A 27 0.79 -9.96 17.81
N LYS A 28 1.00 -9.72 19.11
CA LYS A 28 2.28 -9.23 19.65
C LYS A 28 3.36 -10.27 19.38
N CYS A 29 4.51 -9.79 18.93
CA CYS A 29 5.63 -10.65 18.60
C CYS A 29 6.89 -10.17 19.31
N LYS A 30 7.74 -11.13 19.70
CA LYS A 30 9.15 -10.80 19.99
C LYS A 30 9.78 -10.20 18.75
N TRP A 31 10.61 -9.18 18.97
CA TRP A 31 11.19 -8.38 17.89
C TRP A 31 12.08 -9.18 16.91
N ASP A 32 12.68 -10.28 17.38
CA ASP A 32 13.54 -11.17 16.60
C ASP A 32 12.78 -12.38 16.03
N ASP A 33 11.52 -12.58 16.42
CA ASP A 33 10.67 -13.64 15.87
C ASP A 33 10.09 -13.23 14.50
N SER A 34 10.94 -13.36 13.48
CA SER A 34 10.55 -13.08 12.10
C SER A 34 9.42 -13.98 11.58
N LYS A 35 9.11 -15.13 12.22
CA LYS A 35 7.99 -15.99 11.83
C LYS A 35 6.68 -15.41 12.34
N CYS A 36 6.65 -15.03 13.62
CA CYS A 36 5.51 -14.34 14.23
C CYS A 36 5.21 -13.04 13.48
N ILE A 37 6.21 -12.15 13.33
CA ILE A 37 6.02 -10.84 12.68
C ILE A 37 5.47 -11.00 11.25
N LYS A 38 5.98 -11.98 10.48
CA LYS A 38 5.48 -12.26 9.14
C LYS A 38 4.04 -12.79 9.15
N ALA A 39 3.68 -13.66 10.10
CA ALA A 39 2.33 -14.18 10.24
C ALA A 39 1.34 -13.08 10.63
N THR A 40 1.68 -12.26 11.63
CA THR A 40 0.91 -11.08 12.02
C THR A 40 0.71 -10.13 10.85
N ALA A 41 1.78 -9.80 10.11
CA ALA A 41 1.66 -8.96 8.93
C ALA A 41 0.76 -9.58 7.85
N GLN A 42 0.86 -10.89 7.62
CA GLN A 42 -0.01 -11.57 6.66
C GLN A 42 -1.48 -11.47 7.03
N ASN A 43 -1.82 -11.58 8.31
CA ASN A 43 -3.18 -11.48 8.82
C ASN A 43 -3.68 -10.02 8.80
N ALA A 44 -2.79 -9.06 9.01
CA ALA A 44 -3.13 -7.63 9.01
C ALA A 44 -3.37 -7.06 7.60
N ILE A 45 -2.72 -7.59 6.56
CA ILE A 45 -2.84 -7.10 5.17
C ILE A 45 -4.31 -6.91 4.72
N PRO A 46 -5.20 -7.91 4.78
CA PRO A 46 -6.58 -7.73 4.31
C PRO A 46 -7.37 -6.71 5.13
N ILE A 47 -7.07 -6.57 6.42
CA ILE A 47 -7.75 -5.64 7.34
C ILE A 47 -7.31 -4.21 7.05
N LEU A 48 -6.00 -3.98 6.97
CA LEU A 48 -5.44 -2.68 6.59
C LEU A 48 -5.84 -2.28 5.16
N ALA A 49 -5.97 -3.24 4.25
CA ALA A 49 -6.42 -2.98 2.89
C ALA A 49 -7.89 -2.53 2.82
N ALA A 50 -8.76 -3.07 3.67
CA ALA A 50 -10.16 -2.62 3.78
C ALA A 50 -10.27 -1.18 4.32
N GLY A 51 -9.28 -0.76 5.12
CA GLY A 51 -9.25 0.52 5.81
C GLY A 51 -9.78 0.42 7.25
N ILE A 52 -9.28 1.31 8.10
CA ILE A 52 -9.63 1.45 9.52
C ILE A 52 -9.75 2.96 9.80
N PRO A 53 -10.89 3.59 9.46
CA PRO A 53 -11.05 5.04 9.54
C PRO A 53 -10.75 5.63 10.93
N GLU A 54 -11.08 4.89 11.98
CA GLU A 54 -10.80 5.25 13.37
C GLU A 54 -9.31 5.33 13.72
N LEU A 55 -8.44 4.67 12.94
CA LEU A 55 -6.98 4.75 13.06
C LEU A 55 -6.35 5.58 11.93
N GLY A 56 -7.16 6.32 11.16
CA GLY A 56 -6.69 7.13 10.03
C GLY A 56 -6.24 6.30 8.82
N VAL A 57 -6.55 5.00 8.79
CA VAL A 57 -6.25 4.12 7.66
C VAL A 57 -7.41 4.17 6.67
N GLU A 58 -7.16 4.72 5.50
CA GLU A 58 -8.08 4.72 4.38
C GLU A 58 -8.16 3.35 3.69
N THR A 59 -9.20 3.16 2.88
CA THR A 59 -9.31 1.97 2.03
C THR A 59 -8.22 1.96 0.95
N LEU A 60 -7.45 0.86 0.91
CA LEU A 60 -6.43 0.59 -0.10
C LEU A 60 -6.88 -0.49 -1.10
N ASP A 61 -7.97 -1.20 -0.86
CA ASP A 61 -8.55 -2.15 -1.80
C ASP A 61 -10.10 -2.08 -1.78
N PRO A 62 -10.74 -1.42 -2.76
CA PRO A 62 -10.11 -0.80 -3.93
C PRO A 62 -9.30 0.46 -3.58
N PHE A 63 -8.09 0.54 -4.11
CA PHE A 63 -7.25 1.73 -4.13
C PHE A 63 -7.86 2.76 -5.08
N SER A 64 -7.80 4.05 -4.74
CA SER A 64 -8.22 5.11 -5.65
C SER A 64 -7.24 6.29 -5.70
N MET A 65 -7.02 6.84 -6.89
CA MET A 65 -6.20 8.03 -7.10
C MET A 65 -6.79 8.91 -8.19
N LYS A 66 -7.04 10.19 -7.88
CA LYS A 66 -7.71 11.12 -8.79
C LYS A 66 -6.86 11.45 -10.01
N THR A 67 -5.60 11.81 -9.81
CA THR A 67 -4.69 12.24 -10.87
C THR A 67 -3.25 11.87 -10.52
N LEU A 68 -2.47 11.53 -11.54
CA LEU A 68 -1.03 11.32 -11.44
C LEU A 68 -0.36 11.82 -12.72
N ASP A 69 0.66 12.66 -12.57
CA ASP A 69 1.59 12.94 -13.64
C ASP A 69 2.78 11.99 -13.50
N ALA A 70 2.87 11.03 -14.43
CA ALA A 70 3.94 10.05 -14.52
C ALA A 70 4.87 10.35 -15.70
N SER A 71 4.91 11.62 -16.15
CA SER A 71 5.71 12.02 -17.29
C SER A 71 7.22 11.87 -17.03
N SER A 72 7.93 11.49 -18.08
CA SER A 72 9.39 11.48 -18.16
C SER A 72 9.85 12.52 -19.21
N PRO A 73 11.15 12.81 -19.33
CA PRO A 73 11.66 13.71 -20.36
C PRO A 73 11.28 13.31 -21.80
N THR A 74 11.02 12.03 -22.04
CA THR A 74 10.70 11.49 -23.38
C THR A 74 9.23 11.15 -23.57
N LEU A 75 8.44 11.10 -22.49
CA LEU A 75 7.05 10.67 -22.52
C LEU A 75 6.21 11.55 -21.60
N LYS A 76 5.28 12.32 -22.18
CA LYS A 76 4.17 12.86 -21.40
C LYS A 76 3.24 11.70 -21.06
N LEU A 77 2.92 11.52 -19.78
CA LEU A 77 1.97 10.51 -19.30
C LEU A 77 1.14 11.07 -18.15
N LEU A 78 -0.12 11.37 -18.43
CA LEU A 78 -1.09 11.80 -17.43
C LEU A 78 -2.08 10.68 -17.20
N LEU A 79 -2.35 10.39 -15.93
CA LEU A 79 -3.31 9.38 -15.50
C LEU A 79 -4.36 10.02 -14.60
N TRP A 80 -5.62 9.59 -14.71
CA TRP A 80 -6.68 10.06 -13.82
C TRP A 80 -7.77 9.00 -13.61
N ASN A 81 -8.53 9.16 -12.53
CA ASN A 81 -9.55 8.22 -12.08
C ASN A 81 -9.01 6.78 -11.98
N ILE A 82 -7.82 6.63 -11.39
CA ILE A 82 -7.15 5.34 -11.24
C ILE A 82 -7.85 4.59 -10.11
N THR A 83 -8.24 3.35 -10.37
CA THR A 83 -8.76 2.42 -9.38
C THR A 83 -7.91 1.14 -9.43
N GLY A 84 -7.50 0.64 -8.28
CA GLY A 84 -6.68 -0.57 -8.16
C GLY A 84 -7.30 -1.59 -7.22
N THR A 85 -7.11 -2.88 -7.50
CA THR A 85 -7.54 -3.98 -6.62
C THR A 85 -6.46 -5.04 -6.49
N GLY A 86 -6.57 -5.90 -5.48
CA GLY A 86 -5.70 -7.05 -5.24
C GLY A 86 -4.62 -6.82 -4.17
N LEU A 87 -4.59 -5.64 -3.52
CA LEU A 87 -3.70 -5.38 -2.39
C LEU A 87 -4.07 -6.21 -1.16
N LYS A 88 -5.37 -6.48 -0.94
CA LYS A 88 -5.85 -7.32 0.17
C LYS A 88 -5.35 -8.78 0.08
N ASP A 89 -5.00 -9.23 -1.12
CA ASP A 89 -4.57 -10.60 -1.41
C ASP A 89 -3.04 -10.72 -1.51
N CYS A 90 -2.29 -9.67 -1.16
CA CYS A 90 -0.84 -9.70 -1.11
C CYS A 90 -0.33 -10.74 -0.11
N ILE A 91 0.72 -11.46 -0.51
CA ILE A 91 1.35 -12.50 0.30
C ILE A 91 2.65 -11.96 0.91
N ALA A 92 2.74 -11.94 2.23
CA ALA A 92 3.95 -11.61 2.97
C ALA A 92 5.00 -12.73 2.79
N LYS A 93 6.02 -12.45 1.97
CA LYS A 93 7.16 -13.36 1.76
C LYS A 93 8.22 -13.21 2.85
N LYS A 94 8.39 -11.99 3.35
CA LYS A 94 9.33 -11.67 4.44
C LYS A 94 8.85 -10.43 5.18
N VAL A 95 8.90 -10.46 6.50
CA VAL A 95 8.83 -9.27 7.35
C VAL A 95 9.87 -9.47 8.43
N GLN A 96 10.85 -8.57 8.50
CA GLN A 96 11.97 -8.70 9.44
C GLN A 96 12.35 -7.34 9.98
N ARG A 97 12.60 -7.28 11.29
CA ARG A 97 13.10 -6.10 11.98
C ARG A 97 14.59 -6.26 12.26
N ASP A 98 15.34 -5.17 12.07
CA ASP A 98 16.72 -5.00 12.50
C ASP A 98 16.72 -3.86 13.55
N ILE A 99 16.79 -4.23 14.82
CA ILE A 99 16.80 -3.25 15.93
C ILE A 99 18.03 -2.37 15.88
N GLY A 100 19.21 -2.94 15.59
CA GLY A 100 20.47 -2.20 15.60
C GLY A 100 20.50 -1.07 14.59
N LYS A 101 19.67 -1.15 13.54
CA LYS A 101 19.52 -0.14 12.50
C LYS A 101 18.17 0.55 12.50
N SER A 102 17.29 0.24 13.46
CA SER A 102 15.89 0.67 13.50
C SER A 102 15.19 0.54 12.14
N LYS A 103 15.36 -0.61 11.47
CA LYS A 103 14.82 -0.84 10.12
C LYS A 103 13.86 -2.02 10.10
N ILE A 104 12.82 -1.92 9.28
CA ILE A 104 11.95 -3.04 8.91
C ILE A 104 12.10 -3.29 7.41
N THR A 105 12.35 -4.54 7.03
CA THR A 105 12.30 -4.98 5.63
C THR A 105 11.04 -5.82 5.42
N VAL A 106 10.16 -5.33 4.53
CA VAL A 106 8.92 -6.00 4.11
C VAL A 106 9.08 -6.48 2.67
N LYS A 107 8.76 -7.74 2.40
CA LYS A 107 8.70 -8.31 1.06
C LYS A 107 7.33 -8.89 0.81
N LEU A 108 6.59 -8.28 -0.11
CA LEU A 108 5.25 -8.72 -0.49
C LEU A 108 5.29 -9.28 -1.91
N GLN A 109 4.43 -10.27 -2.17
CA GLN A 109 4.10 -10.71 -3.52
C GLN A 109 2.62 -10.42 -3.76
N CYS A 110 2.31 -9.58 -4.72
CA CYS A 110 0.95 -9.13 -5.00
C CYS A 110 0.54 -9.45 -6.44
N SER A 111 -0.75 -9.65 -6.65
CA SER A 111 -1.36 -9.67 -7.98
C SER A 111 -2.39 -8.55 -7.99
N VAL A 112 -2.17 -7.57 -8.86
CA VAL A 112 -2.92 -6.32 -8.86
C VAL A 112 -3.54 -6.07 -10.23
N ASP A 113 -4.66 -5.39 -10.20
CA ASP A 113 -5.42 -4.97 -11.36
C ASP A 113 -5.73 -3.48 -11.23
N PHE A 114 -5.33 -2.69 -12.21
CA PHE A 114 -5.55 -1.25 -12.24
C PHE A 114 -6.33 -0.87 -13.49
N VAL A 115 -7.38 -0.09 -13.29
CA VAL A 115 -8.13 0.58 -14.34
C VAL A 115 -8.04 2.08 -14.16
N GLY A 116 -8.11 2.82 -15.25
CA GLY A 116 -8.14 4.28 -15.18
C GLY A 116 -8.15 4.90 -16.56
N LYS A 117 -7.95 6.21 -16.61
CA LYS A 117 -7.85 6.98 -17.85
C LYS A 117 -6.43 7.48 -18.02
N TYR A 118 -5.99 7.54 -19.28
CA TYR A 118 -4.65 8.00 -19.63
C TYR A 118 -4.68 9.02 -20.77
N GLU A 119 -3.67 9.88 -20.80
CA GLU A 119 -3.25 10.65 -21.96
C GLU A 119 -1.73 10.55 -22.04
N MET A 120 -1.21 10.05 -23.16
CA MET A 120 0.22 9.97 -23.38
C MET A 120 0.63 10.53 -24.74
N LYS A 121 1.84 11.07 -24.79
CA LYS A 121 2.48 11.51 -26.04
C LYS A 121 4.00 11.55 -25.87
N GLY A 122 4.73 10.91 -26.76
CA GLY A 122 6.18 10.92 -26.74
C GLY A 122 6.77 9.61 -27.26
N ARG A 123 7.72 9.05 -26.52
CA ARG A 123 8.40 7.80 -26.86
C ARG A 123 8.35 6.81 -25.70
N MET A 124 8.03 5.56 -26.02
CA MET A 124 8.06 4.41 -25.11
C MET A 124 8.89 3.30 -25.75
N LEU A 125 9.87 2.73 -25.04
CA LEU A 125 10.83 1.75 -25.58
C LEU A 125 11.48 2.17 -26.92
N MET A 126 11.69 3.47 -27.15
CA MET A 126 12.18 4.11 -28.39
C MET A 126 11.14 4.37 -29.50
N LEU A 127 9.93 3.82 -29.42
CA LEU A 127 8.90 4.03 -30.44
C LEU A 127 8.02 5.25 -30.13
N PRO A 128 7.67 6.07 -31.13
CA PRO A 128 6.65 7.10 -30.95
C PRO A 128 5.35 6.47 -30.48
N ILE A 129 4.73 7.08 -29.47
CA ILE A 129 3.41 6.67 -28.98
C ILE A 129 2.59 7.90 -28.64
N GLU A 130 1.30 7.83 -28.95
CA GLU A 130 0.30 8.77 -28.47
C GLU A 130 -1.03 8.05 -28.29
N GLY A 131 -1.84 8.53 -27.36
CA GLY A 131 -3.15 7.97 -27.10
C GLY A 131 -3.84 8.67 -25.95
N LYS A 132 -5.17 8.59 -25.96
CA LYS A 132 -6.01 9.10 -24.87
C LYS A 132 -7.27 8.25 -24.76
N GLY A 133 -7.45 7.58 -23.65
CA GLY A 133 -8.55 6.64 -23.48
C GLY A 133 -8.51 5.94 -22.14
N ASP A 134 -9.18 4.78 -22.09
CA ASP A 134 -9.14 3.90 -20.93
C ASP A 134 -7.88 3.03 -20.97
N ALA A 135 -7.35 2.76 -19.78
CA ALA A 135 -6.20 1.91 -19.54
C ALA A 135 -6.58 0.80 -18.56
N HIS A 136 -6.16 -0.43 -18.86
CA HIS A 136 -6.26 -1.58 -17.98
C HIS A 136 -4.89 -2.24 -17.86
N VAL A 137 -4.39 -2.37 -16.63
CA VAL A 137 -3.07 -2.92 -16.34
C VAL A 137 -3.21 -4.03 -15.31
N VAL A 138 -2.71 -5.20 -15.68
CA VAL A 138 -2.77 -6.40 -14.83
C VAL A 138 -1.35 -6.87 -14.60
N LEU A 139 -0.92 -6.88 -13.33
CA LEU A 139 0.38 -7.39 -12.93
C LEU A 139 0.17 -8.59 -12.00
N ARG A 140 0.73 -9.75 -12.37
CA ARG A 140 0.63 -10.97 -11.57
C ARG A 140 1.97 -11.28 -10.90
N LYS A 141 1.89 -11.67 -9.62
CA LYS A 141 3.06 -12.01 -8.78
C LYS A 141 4.17 -10.96 -8.78
N VAL A 142 3.83 -9.67 -8.76
CA VAL A 142 4.82 -8.60 -8.54
C VAL A 142 5.39 -8.75 -7.15
N VAL A 143 6.72 -8.78 -7.04
CA VAL A 143 7.42 -8.87 -5.76
C VAL A 143 7.95 -7.50 -5.41
N ILE A 144 7.42 -6.90 -4.35
CA ILE A 144 7.83 -5.59 -3.83
C ILE A 144 8.66 -5.81 -2.58
N THR A 145 9.81 -5.17 -2.49
CA THR A 145 10.62 -5.12 -1.27
C THR A 145 10.71 -3.68 -0.81
N THR A 146 10.26 -3.40 0.40
CA THR A 146 10.32 -2.08 1.02
C THR A 146 11.18 -2.16 2.27
N ASP A 147 12.20 -1.32 2.32
CA ASP A 147 12.97 -1.03 3.52
C ASP A 147 12.43 0.25 4.14
N VAL A 148 12.07 0.17 5.41
CA VAL A 148 11.47 1.26 6.18
C VAL A 148 12.35 1.57 7.37
N ASP A 149 12.79 2.82 7.49
CA ASP A 149 13.49 3.31 8.66
C ASP A 149 12.45 3.78 9.69
N ILE A 150 12.46 3.15 10.86
CA ILE A 150 11.53 3.39 11.96
C ILE A 150 12.20 4.27 13.01
N GLY A 151 11.46 5.23 13.53
CA GLY A 151 11.79 5.92 14.76
C GLY A 151 10.61 5.94 15.69
N ASP A 152 10.79 6.59 16.83
CA ASP A 152 9.78 6.68 17.87
C ASP A 152 9.29 8.13 18.03
N ASN A 153 8.03 8.29 18.41
CA ASN A 153 7.44 9.56 18.83
C ASN A 153 6.58 9.35 20.08
N LEU A 154 6.40 10.42 20.85
CA LEU A 154 5.45 10.45 21.95
C LEU A 154 4.07 10.81 21.38
N GLY A 155 3.10 9.91 21.55
CA GLY A 155 1.71 10.10 21.14
C GLY A 155 0.99 11.16 21.98
N ARG A 156 -0.20 11.55 21.55
CA ARG A 156 -1.05 12.50 22.28
C ARG A 156 -1.62 11.91 23.58
N ASP A 157 -1.66 10.60 23.66
CA ASP A 157 -1.96 9.78 24.84
C ASP A 157 -0.79 9.70 25.85
N GLY A 158 0.39 10.19 25.47
CA GLY A 158 1.60 10.06 26.29
C GLY A 158 2.28 8.70 26.14
N GLU A 159 1.84 7.86 25.20
CA GLU A 159 2.45 6.56 24.92
C GLU A 159 3.49 6.66 23.80
N LYS A 160 4.31 5.62 23.67
CA LYS A 160 5.35 5.57 22.65
C LYS A 160 4.77 4.97 21.38
N HIS A 161 4.83 5.71 20.28
CA HIS A 161 4.37 5.28 18.96
C HIS A 161 5.55 5.06 18.01
N TRP A 162 5.33 4.23 16.99
CA TRP A 162 6.26 4.12 15.88
C TRP A 162 5.98 5.23 14.86
N SER A 163 7.04 5.63 14.16
CA SER A 163 6.96 6.57 13.04
C SER A 163 7.92 6.16 11.94
N ILE A 164 7.48 6.28 10.71
CA ILE A 164 8.26 6.01 9.50
C ILE A 164 9.05 7.28 9.19
N LYS A 165 10.37 7.19 9.28
CA LYS A 165 11.27 8.32 9.01
C LYS A 165 11.66 8.40 7.55
N ASN A 166 11.86 7.25 6.93
CA ASN A 166 12.24 7.13 5.54
C ASN A 166 11.88 5.75 5.02
N TRP A 167 11.77 5.62 3.71
CA TRP A 167 11.58 4.33 3.06
C TRP A 167 12.16 4.32 1.66
N LYS A 168 12.54 3.14 1.22
CA LYS A 168 12.91 2.88 -0.17
C LYS A 168 12.30 1.56 -0.60
N HIS A 169 12.02 1.43 -1.89
CA HIS A 169 11.43 0.24 -2.43
C HIS A 169 12.16 -0.22 -3.68
N THR A 170 12.05 -1.51 -3.95
CA THR A 170 12.31 -2.12 -5.25
C THR A 170 11.12 -3.01 -5.60
N TYR A 171 10.93 -3.26 -6.88
CA TYR A 171 9.90 -4.19 -7.34
C TYR A 171 10.43 -5.01 -8.51
N ASP A 172 9.88 -6.20 -8.67
CA ASP A 172 10.18 -7.09 -9.79
C ASP A 172 8.91 -7.78 -10.27
N VAL A 173 8.71 -7.78 -11.57
CA VAL A 173 7.55 -8.38 -12.22
C VAL A 173 7.91 -9.81 -12.62
N LYS A 174 7.24 -10.79 -12.00
CA LYS A 174 7.59 -12.21 -12.17
C LYS A 174 6.89 -12.90 -13.33
N GLU A 175 5.71 -12.43 -13.69
CA GLU A 175 4.93 -12.97 -14.82
C GLU A 175 4.81 -11.92 -15.93
N LYS A 176 4.31 -12.33 -17.10
CA LYS A 176 4.02 -11.40 -18.19
C LYS A 176 2.92 -10.43 -17.73
N SER A 177 3.16 -9.14 -17.88
CA SER A 177 2.18 -8.10 -17.59
C SER A 177 1.14 -8.02 -18.71
N THR A 178 -0.07 -7.59 -18.37
CA THR A 178 -1.07 -7.17 -19.36
C THR A 178 -1.21 -5.67 -19.27
N ILE A 179 -1.11 -4.99 -20.42
CA ILE A 179 -1.29 -3.56 -20.55
C ILE A 179 -2.20 -3.36 -21.76
N GLU A 180 -3.39 -2.86 -21.52
CA GLU A 180 -4.37 -2.54 -22.53
C GLU A 180 -4.61 -1.03 -22.52
N LEU A 181 -4.46 -0.42 -23.69
CA LEU A 181 -4.62 1.02 -23.89
C LEU A 181 -5.58 1.22 -25.05
N GLU A 182 -6.69 1.90 -24.79
CA GLU A 182 -7.66 2.24 -25.82
C GLU A 182 -7.27 3.50 -26.59
N ASN A 183 -7.74 3.63 -27.84
CA ASN A 183 -7.60 4.84 -28.63
C ASN A 183 -6.14 5.33 -28.84
N LEU A 184 -5.21 4.40 -29.04
CA LEU A 184 -3.85 4.70 -29.50
C LEU A 184 -3.89 5.33 -30.90
N PHE A 185 -3.02 6.31 -31.15
CA PHE A 185 -2.92 7.07 -32.40
C PHE A 185 -4.27 7.60 -32.91
N ASN A 186 -5.09 8.08 -31.97
CA ASN A 186 -6.42 8.63 -32.25
C ASN A 186 -7.32 7.66 -33.04
N GLY A 187 -7.20 6.35 -32.76
CA GLY A 187 -8.02 5.32 -33.38
C GLY A 187 -7.53 4.81 -34.73
N ASN A 188 -6.33 5.22 -35.19
CA ASN A 188 -5.74 4.64 -36.39
C ASN A 188 -5.49 3.14 -36.20
N GLN A 189 -6.22 2.29 -36.91
CA GLN A 189 -6.17 0.85 -36.71
C GLN A 189 -4.80 0.24 -37.01
N VAL A 190 -4.09 0.72 -38.03
CA VAL A 190 -2.78 0.17 -38.43
C VAL A 190 -1.75 0.45 -37.35
N LEU A 191 -1.61 1.71 -36.94
CA LEU A 191 -0.65 2.11 -35.91
C LEU A 191 -1.05 1.58 -34.53
N GLY A 192 -2.33 1.62 -34.21
CA GLY A 192 -2.88 1.09 -32.96
C GLY A 192 -2.63 -0.41 -32.80
N ASN A 193 -2.84 -1.21 -33.84
CA ASN A 193 -2.57 -2.65 -33.80
C ASN A 193 -1.07 -2.95 -33.68
N ALA A 194 -0.21 -2.22 -34.41
CA ALA A 194 1.23 -2.36 -34.30
C ALA A 194 1.73 -2.03 -32.88
N ALA A 195 1.22 -0.95 -32.28
CA ALA A 195 1.57 -0.58 -30.92
C ALA A 195 1.05 -1.56 -29.88
N ARG A 196 -0.18 -2.09 -30.04
CA ARG A 196 -0.70 -3.14 -29.16
C ARG A 196 0.16 -4.40 -29.20
N ALA A 197 0.60 -4.82 -30.38
CA ALA A 197 1.49 -5.97 -30.53
C ALA A 197 2.84 -5.74 -29.82
N MET A 198 3.41 -4.54 -29.94
CA MET A 198 4.64 -4.17 -29.22
C MET A 198 4.42 -4.14 -27.70
N ILE A 199 3.32 -3.56 -27.23
CA ILE A 199 2.97 -3.53 -25.81
C ILE A 199 2.85 -4.94 -25.26
N GLU A 200 2.19 -5.83 -25.98
CA GLU A 200 2.04 -7.22 -25.57
C GLU A 200 3.40 -7.94 -25.50
N SER A 201 4.26 -7.76 -26.51
CA SER A 201 5.57 -8.44 -26.58
C SER A 201 6.58 -7.92 -25.55
N SER A 202 6.43 -6.67 -25.10
CA SER A 202 7.40 -5.96 -24.27
C SER A 202 6.79 -5.38 -23.00
N SER A 203 5.69 -5.96 -22.55
CA SER A 203 4.90 -5.45 -21.42
C SER A 203 5.72 -5.28 -20.14
N ASN A 204 6.61 -6.22 -19.81
CA ASN A 204 7.43 -6.14 -18.60
C ASN A 204 8.51 -5.06 -18.71
N GLU A 205 9.09 -4.86 -19.89
CA GLU A 205 10.03 -3.78 -20.17
C GLU A 205 9.33 -2.41 -20.03
N ILE A 206 8.10 -2.29 -20.54
CA ILE A 206 7.26 -1.09 -20.38
C ILE A 206 7.00 -0.81 -18.91
N VAL A 207 6.62 -1.82 -18.11
CA VAL A 207 6.42 -1.64 -16.67
C VAL A 207 7.71 -1.15 -15.99
N LYS A 208 8.88 -1.64 -16.40
CA LYS A 208 10.17 -1.21 -15.83
C LYS A 208 10.54 0.22 -16.22
N GLU A 209 10.22 0.65 -17.44
CA GLU A 209 10.50 2.01 -17.94
C GLU A 209 9.53 3.05 -17.35
N ILE A 210 8.22 2.76 -17.41
CA ILE A 210 7.15 3.72 -17.11
C ILE A 210 6.59 3.58 -15.70
N GLY A 211 6.62 2.37 -15.14
CA GLY A 211 6.06 2.06 -13.83
C GLY A 211 6.70 2.77 -12.62
N PRO A 212 7.99 3.16 -12.58
CA PRO A 212 8.60 3.71 -11.37
C PRO A 212 7.84 4.86 -10.67
N PRO A 213 7.44 5.96 -11.35
CA PRO A 213 6.65 7.03 -10.71
C PRO A 213 5.28 6.54 -10.22
N ILE A 214 4.64 5.62 -10.94
CA ILE A 214 3.31 5.06 -10.60
C ILE A 214 3.41 4.17 -9.36
N VAL A 215 4.36 3.23 -9.36
CA VAL A 215 4.62 2.33 -8.23
C VAL A 215 5.02 3.13 -6.99
N LYS A 216 5.85 4.17 -7.15
CA LYS A 216 6.22 5.07 -6.05
C LYS A 216 4.99 5.77 -5.46
N ALA A 217 4.07 6.27 -6.28
CA ALA A 217 2.85 6.92 -5.80
C ALA A 217 1.95 5.96 -5.01
N ILE A 218 1.77 4.74 -5.52
CA ILE A 218 0.98 3.69 -4.84
C ILE A 218 1.64 3.32 -3.49
N ILE A 219 2.94 3.04 -3.49
CA ILE A 219 3.65 2.66 -2.26
C ILE A 219 3.67 3.82 -1.26
N SER A 220 3.80 5.08 -1.72
CA SER A 220 3.70 6.24 -0.85
C SER A 220 2.37 6.26 -0.11
N ARG A 221 1.25 6.03 -0.82
CA ARG A 221 -0.06 6.01 -0.18
C ARG A 221 -0.21 4.86 0.81
N ILE A 222 0.34 3.68 0.49
CA ILE A 222 0.37 2.55 1.43
C ILE A 222 1.18 2.93 2.68
N VAL A 223 2.37 3.51 2.50
CA VAL A 223 3.23 3.95 3.61
C VAL A 223 2.55 5.02 4.47
N ASP A 224 1.85 5.98 3.86
CA ASP A 224 1.10 7.02 4.59
C ASP A 224 -0.01 6.39 5.47
N ASN A 225 -0.66 5.34 4.98
CA ASN A 225 -1.66 4.59 5.74
C ASN A 225 -1.05 3.80 6.90
N ILE A 226 0.11 3.18 6.68
CA ILE A 226 0.85 2.50 7.76
C ILE A 226 1.38 3.52 8.78
N GLN A 227 1.80 4.71 8.32
CA GLN A 227 2.19 5.80 9.20
C GLN A 227 1.04 6.24 10.10
N ALA A 228 -0.15 6.47 9.52
CA ALA A 228 -1.34 6.82 10.29
C ALA A 228 -1.70 5.73 11.31
N PHE A 229 -1.61 4.45 10.92
CA PHE A 229 -1.80 3.33 11.83
C PHE A 229 -0.81 3.36 13.00
N PHE A 230 0.49 3.50 12.74
CA PHE A 230 1.51 3.55 13.79
C PHE A 230 1.38 4.77 14.71
N GLU A 231 0.90 5.91 14.21
CA GLU A 231 0.67 7.11 15.02
C GLU A 231 -0.57 7.01 15.93
N ASN A 232 -1.50 6.10 15.63
CA ASN A 232 -2.73 5.91 16.43
C ASN A 232 -2.72 4.62 17.26
N VAL A 233 -1.73 3.74 17.07
CA VAL A 233 -1.58 2.50 17.83
C VAL A 233 -0.25 2.51 18.58
N PRO A 234 -0.26 2.42 19.92
CA PRO A 234 0.95 2.39 20.72
C PRO A 234 1.88 1.25 20.35
N SER A 235 3.18 1.48 20.42
CA SER A 235 4.19 0.49 20.04
C SER A 235 4.20 -0.77 20.93
N SER A 236 3.68 -0.66 22.15
CA SER A 236 3.41 -1.77 23.08
C SER A 236 2.40 -2.78 22.52
N GLU A 237 1.59 -2.41 21.52
CA GLU A 237 0.66 -3.32 20.84
C GLU A 237 1.34 -4.17 19.75
N PHE A 238 2.57 -3.84 19.34
CA PHE A 238 3.29 -4.57 18.30
C PHE A 238 4.31 -5.56 18.86
N THR A 239 4.87 -5.26 20.03
CA THR A 239 5.98 -6.01 20.62
C THR A 239 5.66 -6.47 22.02
N ASP A 240 5.94 -7.74 22.29
CA ASP A 240 5.99 -8.32 23.65
C ASP A 240 7.20 -7.82 24.46
#